data_AF-A0A316EBB8-F1
#
_entry.id   AF-A0A316EBB8-F1
#
_cell.length_a   1.000
_cell.length_b   1.000
_cell.length_c   1.000
_cell.angle_alpha   90.00
_cell.angle_beta   90.00
_cell.angle_gamma   90.00
#
_symmetry.space_group_name_H-M   'P 1'
#
loop_
_entity.id
_entity.type
_entity.pdbx_description
1 polymer ?
#
loop_
_entity_poly.entity_id
_entity_poly.type
_entity_poly.pdbx_seq_one_letter_code
_entity_poly.pdbx_strand_id
1 'polypeptide(L)'
;MTTTTTRPTKTTELPKAATAPKPEKKAENHRERTSRIGREIGGLAVNVYERGIADVVAFEKDAAKITPYPWAKEALTVSAGLIEDVGAAYVRTARHILR
;
A
#
# COMPACT_ATOMS: atom_id res chain seq x y z
N MET A 1 -35.86 -59.23 -44.49
CA MET A 1 -36.36 -59.88 -43.25
C MET A 1 -35.34 -59.62 -42.14
N THR A 2 -35.77 -58.99 -41.05
CA THR A 2 -34.96 -58.60 -39.89
C THR A 2 -34.89 -59.70 -38.85
N THR A 3 -33.70 -59.97 -38.32
CA THR A 3 -33.47 -60.30 -36.90
C THR A 3 -32.00 -60.01 -36.56
N THR A 4 -31.75 -59.29 -35.47
CA THR A 4 -30.94 -59.78 -34.32
C THR A 4 -30.74 -58.65 -33.29
N THR A 5 -31.08 -59.01 -32.06
CA THR A 5 -31.04 -58.26 -30.80
C THR A 5 -29.65 -58.37 -30.14
N THR A 6 -29.28 -57.32 -29.37
CA THR A 6 -28.65 -57.32 -28.01
C THR A 6 -27.27 -56.62 -27.85
N ARG A 7 -27.30 -55.60 -26.97
CA ARG A 7 -26.30 -54.73 -26.28
C ARG A 7 -25.14 -55.48 -25.55
N PRO A 8 -24.17 -54.83 -24.84
CA PRO A 8 -23.85 -53.39 -24.68
C PRO A 8 -22.34 -52.96 -24.68
N THR A 9 -22.14 -51.65 -24.91
CA THR A 9 -21.27 -50.66 -24.20
C THR A 9 -19.89 -51.05 -23.63
N LYS A 10 -18.85 -50.35 -24.13
CA LYS A 10 -17.67 -49.96 -23.32
C LYS A 10 -17.12 -48.63 -23.84
N THR A 11 -17.62 -47.52 -23.31
CA THR A 11 -16.99 -46.20 -23.50
C THR A 11 -16.19 -45.92 -22.24
N THR A 12 -14.88 -45.80 -22.43
CA THR A 12 -13.86 -45.50 -21.43
C THR A 12 -14.21 -44.23 -20.66
N GLU A 13 -14.64 -44.36 -19.40
CA GLU A 13 -14.68 -43.24 -18.46
C GLU A 13 -13.25 -42.94 -17.97
N LEU A 14 -12.74 -41.77 -18.36
CA LEU A 14 -11.57 -41.16 -17.71
C LEU A 14 -11.97 -40.77 -16.27
N PRO A 15 -11.16 -41.11 -15.24
CA PRO A 15 -11.47 -40.75 -13.88
C PRO A 15 -11.44 -39.22 -13.72
N LYS A 16 -12.59 -38.66 -13.35
CA LYS A 16 -12.78 -37.27 -12.93
C LYS A 16 -11.81 -36.99 -11.79
N ALA A 17 -10.75 -36.22 -12.07
CA ALA A 17 -9.80 -35.78 -11.07
C ALA A 17 -10.58 -35.11 -9.93
N ALA A 18 -10.53 -35.73 -8.75
CA ALA A 18 -11.08 -35.17 -7.53
C ALA A 18 -10.50 -33.76 -7.35
N THR A 19 -11.39 -32.77 -7.34
CA THR A 19 -11.02 -31.38 -7.07
C THR A 19 -10.42 -31.35 -5.68
N ALA A 20 -9.10 -31.16 -5.59
CA ALA A 20 -8.40 -31.02 -4.33
C ALA A 20 -9.09 -29.92 -3.49
N PRO A 21 -9.36 -30.14 -2.19
CA PRO A 21 -9.89 -29.08 -1.35
C PRO A 21 -8.84 -27.95 -1.32
N LYS A 22 -9.24 -26.76 -1.77
CA LYS A 22 -8.43 -25.53 -1.61
C LYS A 22 -8.03 -25.41 -0.13
N PRO A 23 -6.75 -25.23 0.22
CA PRO A 23 -6.36 -24.98 1.59
C PRO A 23 -6.73 -23.53 1.94
N GLU A 24 -8.00 -23.28 2.27
CA GLU A 24 -8.51 -21.96 2.69
C GLU A 24 -7.70 -21.40 3.88
N LYS A 25 -7.20 -22.27 4.76
CA LYS A 25 -6.37 -21.90 5.92
C LYS A 25 -5.00 -21.30 5.59
N LYS A 26 -4.43 -21.56 4.40
CA LYS A 26 -3.17 -20.92 3.98
C LYS A 26 -3.41 -19.50 3.47
N ALA A 27 -4.49 -19.28 2.73
CA ALA A 27 -4.80 -17.98 2.13
C ALA A 27 -5.09 -16.90 3.19
N GLU A 28 -5.77 -17.27 4.28
CA GLU A 28 -6.08 -16.37 5.40
C GLU A 28 -4.80 -15.90 6.13
N ASN A 29 -3.89 -16.84 6.40
CA ASN A 29 -2.56 -16.56 6.98
C ASN A 29 -1.70 -15.66 6.07
N HIS A 30 -1.78 -15.85 4.76
CA HIS A 30 -1.09 -14.97 3.81
C HIS A 30 -1.68 -13.56 3.81
N ARG A 31 -3.01 -13.42 3.88
CA ARG A 31 -3.68 -12.11 3.88
C ARG A 31 -3.34 -11.28 5.12
N GLU A 32 -3.34 -11.90 6.31
CA GLU A 32 -2.93 -11.23 7.54
C GLU A 32 -1.45 -10.83 7.52
N ARG A 33 -0.59 -11.73 7.02
CA ARG A 33 0.85 -11.45 6.89
C ARG A 33 1.12 -10.31 5.90
N THR A 34 0.47 -10.31 4.74
CA THR A 34 0.60 -9.24 3.74
C THR A 34 0.05 -7.91 4.28
N SER A 35 -1.05 -7.93 5.04
CA SER A 35 -1.59 -6.74 5.69
C SER A 35 -0.63 -6.14 6.71
N ARG A 36 0.01 -6.97 7.56
CA ARG A 36 1.03 -6.51 8.52
C ARG A 36 2.24 -5.88 7.82
N ILE A 37 2.78 -6.55 6.81
CA ILE A 37 3.92 -6.04 6.03
C ILE A 37 3.56 -4.71 5.36
N GLY A 38 2.34 -4.59 4.80
CA GLY A 38 1.87 -3.35 4.19
C GLY A 38 1.78 -2.20 5.19
N ARG A 39 1.32 -2.45 6.42
CA ARG A 39 1.27 -1.44 7.49
C ARG A 39 2.67 -1.02 7.94
N GLU A 40 3.60 -1.96 8.09
CA GLU A 40 4.99 -1.67 8.46
C GLU A 40 5.71 -0.84 7.40
N ILE A 41 5.60 -1.22 6.11
CA ILE A 41 6.15 -0.45 4.99
C ILE A 41 5.50 0.93 4.91
N GLY A 42 4.17 1.00 5.07
CA GLY A 42 3.44 2.27 5.11
C GLY A 42 3.94 3.18 6.24
N GLY A 43 4.15 2.63 7.44
CA GLY A 43 4.71 3.37 8.57
C GLY A 43 6.11 3.90 8.29
N LEU A 44 6.97 3.09 7.67
CA LEU A 44 8.31 3.52 7.26
C LEU A 44 8.25 4.65 6.24
N ALA A 45 7.38 4.55 5.23
CA ALA A 45 7.20 5.57 4.21
C ALA A 45 6.74 6.90 4.82
N VAL A 46 5.79 6.86 5.76
CA VAL A 46 5.33 8.06 6.47
C VAL A 46 6.44 8.69 7.31
N ASN A 47 7.29 7.89 7.96
CA ASN A 47 8.43 8.42 8.71
C ASN A 47 9.49 9.07 7.81
N VAL A 48 9.78 8.47 6.65
CA VAL A 48 10.69 9.08 5.66
C VAL A 48 10.11 10.40 5.14
N TYR A 49 8.81 10.44 4.86
CA TYR A 49 8.12 11.64 4.43
C TYR A 49 8.15 12.75 5.50
N GLU A 50 7.87 12.41 6.76
CA GLU A 50 7.96 13.35 7.90
C GLU A 50 9.37 13.95 8.02
N ARG A 51 10.41 13.14 7.84
CA ARG A 51 11.80 13.62 7.84
C ARG A 51 12.10 14.55 6.67
N GLY A 52 11.63 14.19 5.46
CA GLY A 52 11.81 15.03 4.27
C GLY A 52 11.14 16.39 4.40
N ILE A 53 9.95 16.47 5.01
CA ILE A 53 9.30 17.75 5.32
C ILE A 53 10.18 18.57 6.27
N ALA A 54 10.69 17.96 7.35
CA ALA A 54 11.53 18.66 8.30
C ALA A 54 12.80 19.24 7.66
N ASP A 55 13.42 18.49 6.74
CA ASP A 55 14.61 18.93 6.02
C ASP A 55 14.31 20.11 5.07
N VAL A 56 13.18 20.08 4.35
CA VAL A 56 12.75 21.19 3.48
C VAL A 56 12.43 22.45 4.30
N VAL A 57 11.70 22.30 5.40
CA VAL A 57 11.36 23.40 6.30
C VAL A 57 12.61 24.01 6.92
N ALA A 58 13.59 23.19 7.31
CA ALA A 58 14.87 23.67 7.81
C ALA A 58 15.64 24.45 6.73
N PHE A 59 15.69 23.94 5.49
CA PHE A 59 16.30 24.61 4.36
C PHE A 59 15.66 25.97 4.08
N GLU A 60 14.33 26.07 4.05
CA GLU A 60 13.63 27.34 3.82
C GLU A 60 13.85 28.34 4.96
N LYS A 61 13.84 27.87 6.21
CA LYS A 61 14.16 28.72 7.38
C LYS A 61 15.61 29.21 7.34
N ASP A 62 16.55 28.40 6.86
CA ASP A 62 17.95 28.81 6.68
C ASP A 62 18.12 29.78 5.50
N ALA A 63 17.43 29.55 4.39
CA ALA A 63 17.37 30.47 3.26
C ALA A 63 16.80 31.85 3.68
N ALA A 64 15.80 31.87 4.55
CA ALA A 64 15.22 33.09 5.10
C ALA A 64 16.19 33.88 5.99
N LYS A 65 17.20 33.24 6.59
CA LYS A 65 18.23 33.91 7.40
C LYS A 65 19.27 34.62 6.55
N ILE A 66 19.61 34.07 5.39
CA ILE A 66 20.69 34.58 4.53
C ILE A 66 20.19 35.55 3.46
N THR A 67 18.89 35.56 3.17
CA THR A 67 18.34 36.44 2.13
C THR A 67 18.39 37.91 2.56
N PRO A 68 18.91 38.82 1.72
CA PRO A 68 18.97 40.24 2.05
C PRO A 68 17.64 40.97 1.82
N TYR A 69 16.68 40.33 1.16
CA TYR A 69 15.42 40.95 0.77
C TYR A 69 14.30 40.63 1.78
N PRO A 70 13.68 41.65 2.42
CA PRO A 70 12.64 41.42 3.43
C PRO A 70 11.43 40.63 2.91
N TRP A 71 10.97 40.93 1.69
CA TRP A 71 9.84 40.22 1.06
C TRP A 71 10.16 38.73 0.84
N ALA A 72 11.41 38.39 0.50
CA ALA A 72 11.82 37.02 0.28
C ALA A 72 11.92 36.26 1.61
N LYS A 73 12.38 36.93 2.67
CA LYS A 73 12.41 36.38 4.03
C LYS A 73 11.01 36.03 4.52
N GLU A 74 10.05 36.92 4.33
CA GLU A 74 8.64 36.67 4.67
C GLU A 74 8.07 35.52 3.84
N ALA A 75 8.28 35.52 2.52
CA ALA A 75 7.80 34.46 1.65
C ALA A 75 8.34 33.07 2.07
N LEU A 76 9.64 32.97 2.34
CA LEU A 76 10.28 31.72 2.80
C LEU A 76 9.81 31.27 4.18
N THR A 77 9.55 32.23 5.08
CA THR A 77 9.05 31.90 6.42
C THR A 77 7.61 31.39 6.36
N VAL A 78 6.77 32.02 5.52
CA VAL A 78 5.38 31.61 5.31
C VAL A 78 5.31 30.27 4.58
N SER A 79 6.13 30.06 3.54
CA SER A 79 6.18 28.77 2.83
C SER A 79 6.59 27.64 3.76
N ALA A 80 7.60 27.87 4.61
CA ALA A 80 8.07 26.87 5.56
C ALA A 80 6.97 26.48 6.55
N GLY A 81 6.23 27.46 7.08
CA GLY A 81 5.08 27.22 7.95
C GLY A 81 3.96 26.44 7.26
N LEU A 82 3.63 26.78 6.02
CA LEU A 82 2.61 26.08 5.24
C LEU A 82 3.00 24.61 4.99
N ILE A 83 4.25 24.35 4.60
CA ILE A 83 4.76 23.00 4.36
C ILE A 83 4.74 22.18 5.65
N GLU A 84 5.12 22.79 6.78
CA GLU A 84 5.09 22.17 8.11
C GLU A 84 3.66 21.77 8.51
N ASP A 85 2.69 22.68 8.37
CA ASP A 85 1.30 22.46 8.75
C ASP A 85 0.62 21.39 7.88
N VAL A 86 0.75 21.49 6.55
CA VAL A 86 0.18 20.53 5.60
C VAL A 86 0.84 19.16 5.78
N GLY A 87 2.16 19.14 5.94
CA GLY A 87 2.92 17.93 6.17
C GLY A 87 2.51 17.22 7.47
N ALA A 88 2.36 17.97 8.56
CA ALA A 88 1.88 17.44 9.84
C ALA A 88 0.46 16.87 9.74
N ALA A 89 -0.45 17.56 9.03
CA ALA A 89 -1.81 17.07 8.79
C ALA A 89 -1.81 15.75 7.99
N TYR A 90 -0.98 15.66 6.94
CA TYR A 90 -0.82 14.43 6.16
C TYR A 90 -0.28 13.29 7.01
N VAL A 91 0.81 13.50 7.76
CA VAL A 91 1.45 12.47 8.62
C VAL A 91 0.46 11.97 9.67
N ARG A 92 -0.31 12.86 10.31
CA ARG A 92 -1.36 12.46 11.27
C ARG A 92 -2.41 11.58 10.61
N THR A 93 -2.88 11.97 9.42
CA THR A 93 -3.90 11.23 8.66
C THR A 93 -3.37 9.86 8.23
N ALA A 94 -2.16 9.81 7.67
CA ALA A 94 -1.54 8.58 7.23
C ALA A 94 -1.31 7.61 8.41
N ARG A 95 -0.83 8.11 9.56
CA ARG A 95 -0.68 7.31 10.79
C ARG A 95 -2.03 6.82 11.33
N HIS A 96 -3.11 7.59 11.18
CA HIS A 96 -4.44 7.15 11.59
C HIS A 96 -4.94 5.99 10.71
N ILE A 97 -4.72 6.04 9.41
CA ILE A 97 -5.12 5.00 8.45
C ILE A 97 -4.28 3.71 8.61
N LEU A 98 -3.00 3.85 8.98
CA LEU A 98 -2.06 2.72 9.11
C LEU A 98 -2.15 1.98 10.46
N ARG A 99 -2.85 2.55 11.46
CA ARG A 99 -3.19 1.87 12.72
C ARG A 99 -4.27 0.81 12.50
#